data_AF-A0A2R6KU97-F1
#
_entry.id   AF-A0A2R6KU97-F1
#
_cell.length_a   1.000
_cell.length_b   1.000
_cell.length_c   1.000
_cell.angle_alpha   90.00
_cell.angle_beta   90.00
_cell.angle_gamma   90.00
#
_symmetry.space_group_name_H-M   'P 1'
#
loop_
_entity.id
_entity.type
_entity.pdbx_description
1 polymer ?
#
loop_
_entity_poly.entity_id
_entity_poly.type
_entity_poly.pdbx_seq_one_letter_code
_entity_poly.pdbx_strand_id
1 'polypeptide(L)'
;MATDSDTPGEDLTDAEVEALHEVELGVEWLRRAHGKLVEFHHNTGHAMEHLAEAESLLRETGHDDLADEIRDQHLPRGVVDEDRWSYDVLESFQGDFMTTVSDLQEQTRRDLSDGRQHVAERRQEREWKRQAEEE
;
A
#
# COMPACT_ATOMS: atom_id res chain seq x y z
N MET A 1 41.26 -14.08 -10.99
CA MET A 1 41.05 -13.07 -9.94
C MET A 1 39.85 -12.26 -10.37
N ALA A 2 38.68 -12.52 -9.77
CA ALA A 2 37.55 -11.61 -9.92
C ALA A 2 37.90 -10.32 -9.17
N THR A 3 37.56 -9.17 -9.74
CA THR A 3 37.73 -7.89 -9.04
C THR A 3 36.72 -7.83 -7.90
N ASP A 4 37.23 -7.51 -6.71
CA ASP A 4 36.47 -7.30 -5.48
C ASP A 4 35.81 -5.91 -5.54
N SER A 5 34.92 -5.73 -6.52
CA SER A 5 34.37 -4.44 -6.94
C SER A 5 32.85 -4.51 -7.19
N ASP A 6 32.18 -5.43 -6.52
CA ASP A 6 30.74 -5.71 -6.66
C ASP A 6 30.00 -5.54 -5.32
N THR A 7 30.60 -4.81 -4.37
CA THR A 7 29.99 -4.50 -3.07
C THR A 7 28.88 -3.47 -3.26
N PRO A 8 27.63 -3.80 -2.90
CA PRO A 8 26.51 -2.86 -3.08
C PRO A 8 26.69 -1.62 -2.21
N GLY A 9 26.79 -0.45 -2.86
CA GLY A 9 26.93 0.84 -2.20
C GLY A 9 28.30 1.10 -1.56
N GLU A 10 29.38 0.44 -2.00
CA GLU A 10 30.76 0.75 -1.54
C GLU A 10 31.18 2.19 -1.89
N ASP A 11 30.58 2.71 -2.96
CA ASP A 11 30.65 4.06 -3.49
C ASP A 11 29.80 5.09 -2.71
N LEU A 12 28.99 4.64 -1.74
CA LEU A 12 28.02 5.46 -1.01
C LEU A 12 28.41 5.64 0.46
N THR A 13 28.08 6.80 1.01
CA THR A 13 28.15 7.03 2.46
C THR A 13 27.07 6.25 3.19
N ASP A 14 27.30 5.96 4.48
CA ASP A 14 26.29 5.28 5.31
C ASP A 14 24.98 6.07 5.40
N ALA A 15 25.05 7.40 5.34
CA ALA A 15 23.87 8.28 5.32
C ALA A 15 23.06 8.18 4.03
N GLU A 16 23.70 7.96 2.87
CA GLU A 16 23.00 7.73 1.60
C GLU A 16 22.37 6.34 1.56
N VAL A 17 23.04 5.32 2.12
CA VAL A 17 22.48 3.97 2.26
C VAL A 17 21.26 3.96 3.20
N GLU A 18 21.34 4.66 4.33
CA GLU A 18 20.22 4.81 5.26
C GLU A 18 19.05 5.58 4.61
N ALA A 19 19.34 6.68 3.91
CA ALA A 19 18.31 7.45 3.20
C ALA A 19 17.61 6.64 2.11
N LEU A 20 18.35 5.80 1.37
CA LEU A 20 17.77 4.84 0.42
C LEU A 20 16.86 3.84 1.12
N HIS A 21 17.32 3.24 2.22
CA HIS A 21 16.55 2.26 2.99
C HIS A 21 15.24 2.87 3.55
N GLU A 22 15.29 4.05 4.15
CA GLU A 22 14.11 4.77 4.65
C GLU A 22 13.10 5.10 3.53
N VAL A 23 13.56 5.43 2.33
CA VAL A 23 12.67 5.62 1.17
C VAL A 23 12.05 4.30 0.69
N GLU A 24 12.81 3.20 0.68
CA GLU A 24 12.27 1.86 0.37
C GLU A 24 11.22 1.42 1.42
N LEU A 25 11.53 1.55 2.71
CA LEU A 25 10.62 1.28 3.83
C LEU A 25 9.36 2.14 3.79
N GLY A 26 9.51 3.44 3.49
CA GLY A 26 8.38 4.36 3.34
C GLY A 26 7.37 3.86 2.31
N VAL A 27 7.83 3.47 1.12
CA VAL A 27 6.94 2.91 0.09
C VAL A 27 6.38 1.55 0.50
N GLU A 28 7.14 0.70 1.20
CA GLU A 28 6.59 -0.56 1.74
C GLU A 28 5.44 -0.35 2.74
N TRP A 29 5.54 0.65 3.62
CA TRP A 29 4.45 1.01 4.53
C TRP A 29 3.23 1.54 3.77
N LEU A 30 3.43 2.28 2.68
CA LEU A 30 2.34 2.73 1.82
C LEU A 30 1.70 1.57 1.02
N ARG A 31 2.48 0.58 0.57
CA ARG A 31 1.96 -0.69 0.00
C ARG A 31 1.15 -1.48 1.04
N ARG A 32 1.56 -1.48 2.31
CA ARG A 32 0.77 -2.07 3.41
C ARG A 32 -0.54 -1.29 3.65
N ALA A 33 -0.52 0.04 3.59
CA ALA A 33 -1.71 0.88 3.68
C ALA A 33 -2.68 0.65 2.51
N HIS A 34 -2.16 0.51 1.27
CA HIS A 34 -2.94 0.11 0.09
C HIS A 34 -3.68 -1.22 0.33
N GLY A 35 -2.99 -2.25 0.85
CA GLY A 35 -3.62 -3.52 1.20
C GLY A 35 -4.77 -3.38 2.21
N LYS A 36 -4.67 -2.42 3.14
CA LYS A 36 -5.77 -2.08 4.07
C LYS A 36 -6.92 -1.31 3.42
N LEU A 37 -6.68 -0.52 2.39
CA LEU A 37 -7.75 0.10 1.58
C LEU A 37 -8.48 -0.93 0.71
N VAL A 38 -7.79 -1.94 0.18
CA VAL A 38 -8.43 -3.08 -0.51
C VAL A 38 -9.31 -3.89 0.45
N GLU A 39 -8.80 -4.19 1.65
CA GLU A 39 -9.58 -4.86 2.70
C GLU A 39 -10.81 -4.04 3.13
N PHE A 40 -10.65 -2.72 3.31
CA PHE A 40 -11.74 -1.79 3.58
C PHE A 40 -12.80 -1.78 2.46
N HIS A 41 -12.38 -1.74 1.19
CA HIS A 41 -13.28 -1.76 0.04
C HIS A 41 -14.12 -3.05 0.00
N HIS A 42 -13.49 -4.22 0.13
CA HIS A 42 -14.21 -5.50 0.14
C HIS A 42 -15.15 -5.65 1.35
N ASN A 43 -14.70 -5.26 2.55
CA ASN A 43 -15.53 -5.31 3.75
C ASN A 43 -16.74 -4.35 3.66
N THR A 44 -16.56 -3.19 3.02
CA THR A 44 -17.66 -2.25 2.72
C THR A 44 -18.65 -2.86 1.73
N GLY A 45 -18.16 -3.45 0.63
CA GLY A 45 -19.01 -4.11 -0.36
C GLY A 45 -19.86 -5.22 0.27
N HIS A 46 -19.24 -6.07 1.09
CA HIS A 46 -19.96 -7.13 1.79
C HIS A 46 -21.00 -6.59 2.79
N ALA A 47 -20.70 -5.49 3.50
CA ALA A 47 -21.69 -4.84 4.37
C ALA A 47 -22.89 -4.29 3.58
N MET A 48 -22.66 -3.72 2.38
CA MET A 48 -23.74 -3.26 1.50
C MET A 48 -24.59 -4.42 0.96
N GLU A 49 -24.01 -5.59 0.68
CA GLU A 49 -24.75 -6.82 0.33
C GLU A 49 -25.75 -7.21 1.43
N HIS A 50 -25.32 -7.21 2.70
CA HIS A 50 -26.21 -7.51 3.84
C HIS A 50 -27.31 -6.45 4.02
N LEU A 51 -27.05 -5.17 3.70
CA LEU A 51 -28.09 -4.14 3.70
C LEU A 51 -29.11 -4.33 2.58
N ALA A 52 -28.68 -4.75 1.38
CA ALA A 52 -29.59 -5.04 0.27
C ALA A 52 -30.49 -6.28 0.56
N GLU A 53 -29.92 -7.32 1.16
CA GLU A 53 -30.69 -8.48 1.65
C GLU A 53 -31.68 -8.06 2.75
N ALA A 54 -31.25 -7.21 3.70
CA ALA A 54 -32.12 -6.69 4.75
C ALA A 54 -33.28 -5.86 4.21
N GLU A 55 -33.06 -5.01 3.19
CA GLU A 55 -34.12 -4.26 2.49
C GLU A 55 -35.19 -5.20 1.93
N SER A 56 -34.75 -6.26 1.23
CA SER A 56 -35.65 -7.25 0.64
C SER A 56 -36.46 -7.99 1.71
N LEU A 57 -35.82 -8.48 2.78
CA LEU A 57 -36.47 -9.18 3.88
C LEU A 57 -37.44 -8.29 4.68
N LEU A 58 -37.10 -7.01 4.89
CA LEU A 58 -37.97 -6.04 5.54
C LEU A 58 -39.21 -5.78 4.69
N ARG A 59 -39.07 -5.68 3.37
CA ARG A 59 -40.20 -5.53 2.44
C ARG A 59 -41.10 -6.77 2.43
N GLU A 60 -40.53 -7.98 2.37
CA GLU A 60 -41.30 -9.23 2.45
C GLU A 60 -42.08 -9.39 3.76
N THR A 61 -41.60 -8.80 4.86
CA THR A 61 -42.24 -8.84 6.18
C THR A 61 -43.18 -7.65 6.46
N GLY A 62 -43.34 -6.73 5.51
CA GLY A 62 -44.27 -5.58 5.62
C GLY A 62 -43.71 -4.38 6.39
N HIS A 63 -42.38 -4.27 6.49
CA HIS A 63 -41.67 -3.14 7.09
C HIS A 63 -41.18 -2.14 6.00
N ASP A 64 -42.10 -1.72 5.13
CA ASP A 64 -41.79 -0.88 3.95
C ASP A 64 -41.02 0.41 4.29
N ASP A 65 -41.35 1.09 5.40
CA ASP A 65 -40.67 2.33 5.80
C ASP A 65 -39.15 2.12 6.03
N LEU A 66 -38.76 0.98 6.62
CA LEU A 66 -37.34 0.64 6.86
C LEU A 66 -36.65 0.16 5.57
N ALA A 67 -37.38 -0.57 4.71
CA ALA A 67 -36.87 -0.97 3.41
C ALA A 67 -36.60 0.25 2.51
N ASP A 68 -37.53 1.20 2.46
CA ASP A 68 -37.39 2.45 1.73
C ASP A 68 -36.25 3.33 2.31
N GLU A 69 -36.06 3.39 3.63
CA GLU A 69 -34.90 4.08 4.22
C GLU A 69 -33.57 3.46 3.76
N ILE A 70 -33.44 2.13 3.80
CA ILE A 70 -32.22 1.44 3.34
C ILE A 70 -31.99 1.68 1.85
N ARG A 71 -33.03 1.55 1.02
CA ARG A 71 -32.98 1.75 -0.44
C ARG A 71 -32.58 3.17 -0.82
N ASP A 72 -33.16 4.19 -0.19
CA ASP A 72 -33.04 5.57 -0.64
C ASP A 72 -31.91 6.36 0.05
N GLN A 73 -31.51 5.97 1.28
CA GLN A 73 -30.61 6.78 2.10
C GLN A 73 -29.29 6.07 2.47
N HIS A 74 -29.27 4.74 2.56
CA HIS A 74 -28.08 4.00 3.02
C HIS A 74 -27.35 3.29 1.89
N LEU A 75 -28.04 2.52 1.05
CA LEU A 75 -27.44 1.83 -0.10
C LEU A 75 -26.77 2.76 -1.15
N PRO A 76 -27.33 3.93 -1.51
CA PRO A 76 -26.71 4.81 -2.52
C PRO A 76 -25.67 5.78 -1.94
N ARG A 77 -25.33 5.67 -0.65
CA ARG A 77 -24.50 6.66 0.07
C ARG A 77 -23.02 6.27 0.04
N GLY A 78 -22.19 7.22 -0.38
CA GLY A 78 -20.73 7.12 -0.32
C GLY A 78 -20.20 7.06 1.11
N VAL A 79 -19.07 6.38 1.29
CA VAL A 79 -18.39 6.18 2.58
C VAL A 79 -17.57 7.40 3.05
N VAL A 80 -17.29 8.36 2.16
CA VAL A 80 -16.63 9.62 2.52
C VAL A 80 -17.39 10.79 1.90
N ASP A 81 -17.72 11.79 2.73
CA ASP A 81 -18.47 13.01 2.37
C ASP A 81 -19.81 12.76 1.65
N GLU A 82 -20.42 11.58 1.85
CA GLU A 82 -21.66 11.10 1.23
C GLU A 82 -21.58 10.84 -0.29
N ASP A 83 -20.62 11.44 -1.00
CA ASP A 83 -20.43 11.31 -2.45
C ASP A 83 -19.44 10.19 -2.85
N ARG A 84 -18.36 9.97 -2.08
CA ARG A 84 -17.24 9.11 -2.50
C ARG A 84 -17.40 7.67 -2.01
N TRP A 85 -17.28 6.72 -2.92
CA TRP A 85 -17.33 5.29 -2.66
C TRP A 85 -15.98 4.75 -2.21
N SER A 86 -15.99 3.53 -1.65
CA SER A 86 -14.77 2.88 -1.19
C SER A 86 -13.80 2.55 -2.34
N TYR A 87 -14.31 2.39 -3.57
CA TYR A 87 -13.47 2.28 -4.76
C TYR A 87 -12.86 3.64 -5.16
N ASP A 88 -13.59 4.77 -5.09
CA ASP A 88 -13.02 6.10 -5.39
C ASP A 88 -11.83 6.43 -4.48
N VAL A 89 -11.94 6.09 -3.18
CA VAL A 89 -10.85 6.24 -2.20
C VAL A 89 -9.64 5.37 -2.57
N LEU A 90 -9.90 4.12 -2.99
CA LEU A 90 -8.88 3.16 -3.38
C LEU A 90 -8.18 3.56 -4.70
N GLU A 91 -8.93 4.04 -5.69
CA GLU A 91 -8.42 4.53 -6.98
C GLU A 91 -7.61 5.81 -6.80
N SER A 92 -8.10 6.78 -6.02
CA SER A 92 -7.36 8.01 -5.70
C SER A 92 -6.02 7.72 -5.01
N PHE A 93 -6.00 6.74 -4.09
CA PHE A 93 -4.77 6.32 -3.42
C PHE A 93 -3.80 5.63 -4.37
N GLN A 94 -4.29 4.81 -5.31
CA GLN A 94 -3.45 4.12 -6.29
C GLN A 94 -2.91 5.04 -7.38
N GLY A 95 -3.81 5.76 -8.07
CA GLY A 95 -3.51 6.54 -9.26
C GLY A 95 -2.61 7.73 -8.97
N ASP A 96 -2.98 8.55 -7.98
CA ASP A 96 -2.28 9.81 -7.72
C ASP A 96 -1.16 9.62 -6.69
N PHE A 97 -1.51 9.14 -5.49
CA PHE A 97 -0.59 9.14 -4.35
C PHE A 97 0.49 8.06 -4.45
N MET A 98 0.11 6.79 -4.66
CA MET A 98 1.07 5.69 -4.75
C MET A 98 2.02 5.81 -5.94
N THR A 99 1.54 6.28 -7.10
CA THR A 99 2.37 6.60 -8.26
C THR A 99 3.44 7.63 -7.89
N THR A 100 3.03 8.78 -7.34
CA THR A 100 3.94 9.89 -6.98
C THR A 100 5.07 9.45 -6.04
N VAL A 101 4.77 8.65 -5.01
CA VAL A 101 5.82 8.20 -4.07
C VAL A 101 6.65 7.04 -4.64
N SER A 102 6.09 6.22 -5.53
CA SER A 102 6.86 5.18 -6.23
C SER A 102 7.85 5.79 -7.23
N ASP A 103 7.46 6.85 -7.94
CA ASP A 103 8.33 7.62 -8.84
C ASP A 103 9.48 8.27 -8.05
N LEU A 104 9.20 8.81 -6.85
CA LEU A 104 10.24 9.30 -5.94
C LEU A 104 11.22 8.19 -5.54
N GLN A 105 10.74 6.99 -5.16
CA GLN A 105 11.61 5.85 -4.85
C GLN A 105 12.49 5.45 -6.05
N GLU A 106 11.94 5.45 -7.26
CA GLU A 106 12.71 5.15 -8.47
C GLU A 106 13.75 6.23 -8.78
N GLN A 107 13.39 7.50 -8.63
CA GLN A 107 14.32 8.62 -8.81
C GLN A 107 15.45 8.58 -7.78
N THR A 108 15.15 8.47 -6.48
CA THR A 108 16.17 8.41 -5.42
C THR A 108 17.16 7.27 -5.64
N ARG A 109 16.68 6.08 -6.03
CA ARG A 109 17.55 4.95 -6.40
C ARG A 109 18.37 5.21 -7.67
N ARG A 110 17.78 5.80 -8.71
CA ARG A 110 18.51 6.14 -9.94
C ARG A 110 19.66 7.11 -9.64
N ASP A 111 19.39 8.13 -8.83
CA ASP A 111 20.29 9.23 -8.59
C ASP A 111 21.38 8.91 -7.55
N LEU A 112 21.08 8.04 -6.55
CA LEU A 112 22.02 7.67 -5.48
C LEU A 112 22.64 6.27 -5.62
N SER A 113 22.05 5.32 -6.36
CA SER A 113 22.54 3.93 -6.37
C SER A 113 22.62 3.29 -7.76
N ASP A 114 22.61 4.08 -8.84
CA ASP A 114 22.50 3.58 -10.23
C ASP A 114 21.30 2.63 -10.44
N GLY A 115 20.25 2.80 -9.64
CA GLY A 115 19.06 1.94 -9.64
C GLY A 115 19.16 0.67 -8.79
N ARG A 116 20.29 0.39 -8.11
CA ARG A 116 20.44 -0.74 -7.17
C ARG A 116 19.39 -0.64 -6.06
N GLN A 117 18.65 -1.72 -5.83
CA GLN A 117 17.66 -1.87 -4.73
C GLN A 117 18.34 -2.43 -3.47
N HIS A 118 17.67 -2.33 -2.32
CA HIS A 118 18.03 -3.03 -1.07
C HIS A 118 19.53 -2.96 -0.73
N VAL A 119 20.10 -1.76 -0.81
CA VAL A 119 21.56 -1.56 -0.66
C VAL A 119 21.98 -1.82 0.79
N ALA A 120 21.16 -1.41 1.76
CA ALA A 120 21.39 -1.62 3.19
C ALA A 120 21.35 -3.12 3.54
N GLU A 121 20.32 -3.83 3.08
CA GLU A 121 20.13 -5.26 3.31
C GLU A 121 21.24 -6.07 2.66
N ARG A 122 21.69 -5.69 1.45
CA ARG A 122 22.81 -6.36 0.77
C ARG A 122 24.15 -6.12 1.47
N ARG A 123 24.40 -4.94 2.06
CA ARG A 123 25.56 -4.72 2.95
C ARG A 123 25.46 -5.61 4.20
N GLN A 124 24.30 -5.66 4.84
CA GLN A 124 24.05 -6.47 6.04
C GLN A 124 24.23 -7.97 5.77
N GLU A 125 23.70 -8.47 4.65
CA GLU A 125 23.87 -9.85 4.19
C GLU A 125 25.35 -10.22 3.99
N ARG A 126 26.15 -9.31 3.41
CA ARG A 126 27.60 -9.50 3.25
C ARG A 126 28.34 -9.57 4.57
N GLU A 127 27.99 -8.71 5.53
CA GLU A 127 28.62 -8.72 6.86
C GLU A 127 28.32 -10.03 7.63
N TRP A 128 27.08 -10.54 7.56
CA TRP A 128 26.76 -11.86 8.13
C TRP A 128 27.54 -13.00 7.47
N LYS A 129 27.73 -12.96 6.14
CA LYS A 129 28.55 -13.96 5.44
C LYS A 129 30.02 -13.89 5.84
N ARG A 130 30.59 -12.69 5.92
CA ARG A 130 31.98 -12.46 6.36
C ARG A 130 32.21 -13.02 7.76
N GLN A 131 31.30 -12.73 8.71
CA GLN A 131 31.37 -13.26 10.07
C GLN A 131 31.32 -14.80 10.09
N ALA A 132 30.45 -15.42 9.28
CA ALA A 132 30.32 -16.87 9.19
C ALA A 132 31.48 -17.59 8.46
N GLU A 133 32.31 -16.87 7.70
CA GLU A 133 33.54 -17.39 7.08
C GLU A 133 34.78 -17.23 7.99
N GLU A 134 34.66 -16.47 9.08
CA GLU A 134 35.72 -16.22 10.07
C GLU A 134 35.65 -17.14 11.31
N GLU A 135 34.61 -17.98 11.43
CA GLU A 135 34.40 -19.00 12.49
C GLU A 135 34.86 -20.42 12.11
#